data_AF-A0A2N0PZ74-F1
#
_entry.id   AF-A0A2N0PZ74-F1
#
_cell.length_a   1.000
_cell.length_b   1.000
_cell.length_c   1.000
_cell.angle_alpha   90.00
_cell.angle_beta   90.00
_cell.angle_gamma   90.00
#
_symmetry.space_group_name_H-M   'P 1'
#
loop_
_entity.id
_entity.type
_entity.pdbx_description
1 polymer ?
#
loop_
_entity_poly.entity_id
_entity_poly.type
_entity_poly.pdbx_seq_one_letter_code
_entity_poly.pdbx_strand_id
1 'polypeptide(L)'
;MESSRSLASLIREQKKLIVLIIEFSEDDIFVPILEALENHKESLEYLSIKNCNFNIISNKALKILKSCSKLEILGLNHCTGLDNKGLLSLSTSFPLLRRFTFNFKKYYLLDKFLVGIIKTANRNLRKITLDYFTSKIIEAILKYATDFNSCELGPSEFSSIEILNKRYIDFTSKLRNRNYNNDNNNEVHVYHKNLNFLESM
;
A
#
# COMPACT_ATOMS: atom_id res chain seq x y z
N MET A 1 21.77 1.49 -14.96
CA MET A 1 21.88 0.03 -15.21
C MET A 1 23.07 -0.65 -14.54
N GLU A 2 24.30 -0.15 -14.64
CA GLU A 2 25.45 -0.84 -14.02
C GLU A 2 25.39 -0.84 -12.48
N SER A 3 24.94 0.27 -11.90
CA SER A 3 24.67 0.40 -10.46
C SER A 3 23.61 -0.60 -9.96
N SER A 4 22.55 -0.87 -10.73
CA SER A 4 21.48 -1.81 -10.35
C SER A 4 21.97 -3.25 -10.30
N ARG A 5 22.82 -3.64 -11.25
CA ARG A 5 23.43 -4.98 -11.29
C ARG A 5 24.41 -5.19 -10.15
N SER A 6 25.25 -4.20 -9.86
CA SER A 6 26.20 -4.27 -8.74
C SER A 6 25.47 -4.39 -7.40
N LEU A 7 24.41 -3.60 -7.18
CA LEU A 7 23.59 -3.72 -5.97
C LEU A 7 22.86 -5.07 -5.90
N ALA A 8 22.32 -5.56 -7.03
CA ALA A 8 21.71 -6.89 -7.10
C ALA A 8 22.71 -7.99 -6.72
N SER A 9 23.95 -7.92 -7.20
CA SER A 9 25.01 -8.86 -6.82
C SER A 9 25.31 -8.78 -5.32
N LEU A 10 25.45 -7.58 -4.76
CA LEU A 10 25.66 -7.41 -3.32
C LEU A 10 24.53 -8.04 -2.49
N ILE A 11 23.28 -7.87 -2.92
CA ILE A 11 22.12 -8.50 -2.29
C ILE A 11 22.24 -10.03 -2.34
N ARG A 12 22.60 -10.61 -3.49
CA ARG A 12 22.75 -12.08 -3.63
C ARG A 12 23.81 -12.66 -2.71
N GLU A 13 24.91 -11.94 -2.50
CA GLU A 13 26.04 -12.37 -1.64
C GLU A 13 25.74 -12.29 -0.14
N GLN A 14 24.64 -11.64 0.27
CA GLN A 14 24.27 -11.64 1.67
C GLN A 14 23.93 -13.07 2.11
N LYS A 15 24.39 -13.47 3.30
CA LYS A 15 24.05 -14.80 3.86
C LYS A 15 22.58 -14.89 4.26
N LYS A 16 22.03 -13.77 4.74
CA LYS A 16 20.65 -13.65 5.19
C LYS A 16 20.26 -12.18 5.22
N LEU A 17 19.34 -11.78 4.34
CA LEU A 17 18.79 -10.43 4.33
C LEU A 17 17.45 -10.41 5.07
N ILE A 18 17.36 -9.62 6.15
CA ILE A 18 16.13 -9.45 6.93
C ILE A 18 15.42 -8.16 6.53
N VAL A 19 16.19 -7.10 6.26
CA VAL A 19 15.70 -5.76 5.96
C VAL A 19 16.33 -5.28 4.66
N LEU A 20 15.48 -4.80 3.74
CA LEU A 20 15.90 -4.10 2.53
C LEU A 20 15.08 -2.82 2.36
N ILE A 21 15.76 -1.68 2.36
CA ILE A 21 15.15 -0.37 2.15
C ILE A 21 15.92 0.31 1.02
N ILE A 22 15.25 0.60 -0.08
CA ILE A 22 15.87 1.23 -1.25
C ILE A 22 14.93 2.30 -1.81
N GLU A 23 15.53 3.43 -2.20
CA GLU A 23 14.86 4.49 -2.95
C GLU A 23 15.54 4.59 -4.32
N PHE A 24 14.74 4.47 -5.38
CA PHE A 24 15.23 4.54 -6.75
C PHE A 24 15.10 5.97 -7.28
N SER A 25 16.07 6.41 -8.08
CA SER A 25 15.98 7.65 -8.85
C SER A 25 15.25 7.46 -10.18
N GLU A 26 15.30 6.24 -10.73
CA GLU A 26 14.76 5.88 -12.04
C GLU A 26 14.02 4.54 -11.97
N ASP A 27 12.92 4.45 -12.71
CA ASP A 27 11.93 3.37 -12.64
C ASP A 27 12.46 1.99 -13.10
N ASP A 28 13.52 1.90 -13.91
CA ASP A 28 14.00 0.65 -14.51
C ASP A 28 15.04 -0.11 -13.66
N ILE A 29 15.45 0.47 -12.54
CA ILE A 29 16.56 -0.01 -11.70
C ILE A 29 16.10 -1.12 -10.74
N PHE A 30 14.83 -1.21 -10.38
CA PHE A 30 14.36 -2.08 -9.28
C PHE A 30 14.20 -3.57 -9.65
N VAL A 31 13.99 -3.91 -10.93
CA VAL A 31 13.70 -5.30 -11.33
C VAL A 31 14.86 -6.25 -10.98
N PRO A 32 16.13 -5.95 -11.33
CA PRO A 32 17.26 -6.80 -10.92
C PRO A 32 17.41 -6.95 -9.39
N ILE A 33 17.00 -5.93 -8.63
CA ILE A 33 17.03 -5.93 -7.16
C ILE A 33 16.01 -6.92 -6.61
N LEU A 34 14.77 -6.88 -7.11
CA LEU A 34 13.74 -7.84 -6.71
C LEU A 34 14.10 -9.27 -7.11
N GLU A 35 14.74 -9.47 -8.27
CA GLU A 35 15.23 -10.79 -8.66
C GLU A 35 16.37 -11.31 -7.77
N ALA A 36 17.19 -10.41 -7.21
CA ALA A 36 18.24 -10.78 -6.26
C ALA A 36 17.69 -11.30 -4.91
N LEU A 37 16.42 -11.03 -4.60
CA LEU A 37 15.76 -11.54 -3.39
C LEU A 37 15.46 -13.05 -3.45
N GLU A 38 15.77 -13.74 -4.54
CA GLU A 38 15.53 -15.18 -4.71
C GLU A 38 16.12 -16.01 -3.54
N ASN A 39 17.31 -15.63 -3.06
CA ASN A 39 18.00 -16.28 -1.94
C ASN A 39 17.48 -15.82 -0.55
N HIS A 40 16.63 -14.81 -0.50
CA HIS A 40 16.19 -14.12 0.73
C HIS A 40 14.68 -14.19 0.98
N LYS A 41 13.93 -14.82 0.09
CA LYS A 41 12.46 -14.94 0.19
C LYS A 41 11.99 -15.60 1.51
N GLU A 42 12.83 -16.43 2.13
CA GLU A 42 12.51 -17.12 3.40
C GLU A 42 13.02 -16.40 4.65
N SER A 43 13.70 -15.27 4.50
CA SER A 43 14.32 -14.50 5.59
C SER A 43 13.93 -13.03 5.62
N LEU A 44 13.44 -12.47 4.51
CA LEU A 44 13.08 -11.07 4.40
C LEU A 44 11.81 -10.78 5.21
N GLU A 45 11.94 -9.89 6.20
CA GLU A 45 10.86 -9.47 7.10
C GLU A 45 10.45 -8.02 6.83
N TYR A 46 11.35 -7.19 6.29
CA TYR A 46 11.08 -5.80 5.94
C TYR A 46 11.58 -5.47 4.53
N LEU A 47 10.65 -5.13 3.65
CA LEU A 47 10.92 -4.53 2.35
C LEU A 47 10.30 -3.13 2.27
N SER A 48 11.11 -2.13 1.95
CA SER A 48 10.63 -0.81 1.56
C SER A 48 11.29 -0.42 0.24
N ILE A 49 10.49 -0.23 -0.79
CA ILE A 49 10.96 0.27 -2.07
C ILE A 49 10.21 1.54 -2.43
N LYS A 50 10.92 2.51 -3.00
CA LYS A 50 10.33 3.78 -3.44
C LYS A 50 10.64 4.10 -4.89
N ASN A 51 9.69 4.73 -5.57
CA ASN A 51 9.79 5.13 -6.99
C ASN A 51 9.99 3.92 -7.92
N CYS A 52 9.10 2.91 -7.83
CA CYS A 52 9.12 1.74 -8.71
C CYS A 52 7.90 1.72 -9.63
N ASN A 53 8.12 1.61 -10.93
CA ASN A 53 7.04 1.37 -11.89
C ASN A 53 6.80 -0.13 -12.07
N PHE A 54 5.80 -0.68 -11.39
CA PHE A 54 5.49 -2.10 -11.51
C PHE A 54 4.95 -2.52 -12.88
N ASN A 55 4.66 -1.60 -13.82
CA ASN A 55 4.32 -2.00 -15.19
C ASN A 55 5.47 -2.70 -15.93
N ILE A 56 6.71 -2.48 -15.51
CA ILE A 56 7.90 -3.10 -16.12
C ILE A 56 8.42 -4.31 -15.34
N ILE A 57 7.73 -4.73 -14.27
CA ILE A 57 8.20 -5.85 -13.44
C ILE A 57 8.27 -7.15 -14.26
N SER A 58 9.36 -7.90 -14.12
CA SER A 58 9.48 -9.21 -14.75
C SER A 58 8.61 -10.25 -14.03
N ASN A 59 8.16 -11.28 -14.75
CA ASN A 59 7.45 -12.42 -14.14
C ASN A 59 8.29 -13.10 -13.05
N LYS A 60 9.62 -13.14 -13.23
CA LYS A 60 10.55 -13.70 -12.24
C LYS A 60 10.56 -12.86 -10.96
N ALA A 61 10.75 -11.54 -11.07
CA ALA A 61 10.71 -10.61 -9.95
C ALA A 61 9.38 -10.69 -9.18
N LEU A 62 8.27 -10.72 -9.91
CA LEU A 62 6.93 -10.84 -9.31
C LEU A 62 6.79 -12.15 -8.52
N LYS A 63 7.19 -13.30 -9.10
CA LYS A 63 7.12 -14.61 -8.42
C LYS A 63 7.98 -14.64 -7.14
N ILE A 64 9.17 -14.06 -7.21
CA ILE A 64 10.07 -13.96 -6.05
C ILE A 64 9.44 -13.11 -4.96
N LEU A 65 8.96 -11.91 -5.30
CA LEU A 65 8.33 -11.00 -4.34
C LEU A 65 7.11 -11.64 -3.66
N LYS A 66 6.28 -12.38 -4.42
CA LYS A 66 5.15 -13.14 -3.86
C LYS A 66 5.57 -14.28 -2.91
N SER A 67 6.81 -14.74 -3.03
CA SER A 67 7.36 -15.84 -2.21
C SER A 67 7.98 -15.34 -0.91
N CYS A 68 8.06 -14.03 -0.67
CA CYS A 68 8.52 -13.42 0.58
C CYS A 68 7.48 -13.59 1.71
N SER A 69 7.28 -14.84 2.15
CA SER A 69 6.18 -15.22 3.05
C SER A 69 6.34 -14.74 4.50
N LYS A 70 7.55 -14.35 4.91
CA LYS A 70 7.85 -13.81 6.25
C LYS A 70 7.75 -12.29 6.34
N LEU A 71 7.31 -11.63 5.28
CA LEU A 71 7.26 -10.17 5.24
C LEU A 71 6.25 -9.62 6.27
N GLU A 72 6.76 -8.90 7.26
CA GLU A 72 5.97 -8.21 8.29
C GLU A 72 5.81 -6.72 7.99
N ILE A 73 6.75 -6.15 7.22
CA ILE A 73 6.74 -4.73 6.87
C ILE A 73 6.90 -4.56 5.37
N LEU A 74 5.93 -3.88 4.75
CA LEU A 74 5.96 -3.54 3.34
C LEU A 74 5.72 -2.04 3.13
N GLY A 75 6.69 -1.37 2.52
CA GLY A 75 6.58 0.00 2.03
C GLY A 75 6.66 0.03 0.50
N LEU A 76 5.65 0.61 -0.15
CA LEU A 76 5.55 0.75 -1.61
C LEU A 76 5.33 2.22 -2.00
N ASN A 77 6.19 3.11 -1.52
CA ASN A 77 5.99 4.55 -1.70
C ASN A 77 6.30 4.97 -3.14
N HIS A 78 5.44 5.83 -3.70
CA HIS A 78 5.55 6.35 -5.05
C HIS A 78 5.69 5.24 -6.12
N CYS A 79 5.11 4.06 -5.85
CA CYS A 79 5.17 2.90 -6.75
C CYS A 79 3.94 2.85 -7.66
N THR A 80 4.13 2.89 -8.99
CA THR A 80 3.05 2.94 -9.99
C THR A 80 2.72 1.56 -10.57
N GLY A 81 1.57 1.43 -11.26
CA GLY A 81 1.22 0.23 -12.03
C GLY A 81 0.63 -0.93 -11.24
N LEU A 82 0.46 -0.80 -9.92
CA LEU A 82 -0.08 -1.86 -9.03
C LEU A 82 -1.57 -2.17 -9.25
N ASP A 83 -2.28 -1.35 -10.02
CA ASP A 83 -3.65 -1.56 -10.50
C ASP A 83 -3.75 -2.51 -11.70
N ASN A 84 -2.61 -2.87 -12.31
CA ASN A 84 -2.55 -3.86 -13.37
C ASN A 84 -3.14 -5.19 -12.88
N LYS A 85 -4.07 -5.76 -13.65
CA LYS A 85 -4.74 -7.04 -13.33
C LYS A 85 -3.74 -8.17 -13.04
N GLY A 86 -2.60 -8.20 -13.72
CA GLY A 86 -1.55 -9.19 -13.47
C GLY A 86 -0.91 -9.09 -12.08
N LEU A 87 -0.97 -7.92 -11.46
CA LEU A 87 -0.37 -7.61 -10.16
C LEU A 87 -1.35 -7.69 -9.01
N LEU A 88 -2.65 -7.85 -9.26
CA LEU A 88 -3.62 -8.08 -8.18
C LEU A 88 -3.29 -9.34 -7.37
N SER A 89 -2.66 -10.34 -8.00
CA SER A 89 -2.20 -11.54 -7.28
C SER A 89 -1.09 -11.28 -6.26
N LEU A 90 -0.39 -10.14 -6.35
CA LEU A 90 0.59 -9.71 -5.36
C LEU A 90 -0.09 -9.24 -4.07
N SER A 91 -1.26 -8.59 -4.18
CA SER A 91 -2.01 -8.07 -3.02
C SER A 91 -2.40 -9.16 -2.01
N THR A 92 -2.42 -10.42 -2.43
CA THR A 92 -2.79 -11.55 -1.58
C THR A 92 -1.60 -12.37 -1.07
N SER A 93 -0.36 -11.85 -1.19
CA SER A 93 0.85 -12.65 -0.93
C SER A 93 1.48 -12.45 0.45
N PHE A 94 1.01 -11.48 1.25
CA PHE A 94 1.67 -11.07 2.49
C PHE A 94 0.75 -11.16 3.72
N PRO A 95 0.41 -12.37 4.19
CA PRO A 95 -0.54 -12.57 5.29
C PRO A 95 0.01 -12.16 6.68
N LEU A 96 1.34 -12.04 6.82
CA LEU A 96 2.00 -11.70 8.09
C LEU A 96 2.26 -10.20 8.26
N LEU A 97 1.80 -9.34 7.34
CA LEU A 97 2.06 -7.91 7.43
C LEU A 97 1.49 -7.32 8.71
N ARG A 98 2.37 -6.65 9.45
CA ARG A 98 2.08 -5.82 10.62
C ARG A 98 2.13 -4.34 10.28
N ARG A 99 2.95 -3.95 9.31
CA ARG A 99 3.04 -2.56 8.83
C ARG A 99 2.95 -2.48 7.33
N PHE A 100 2.02 -1.68 6.85
CA PHE A 100 1.88 -1.39 5.43
C PHE A 100 1.87 0.12 5.19
N THR A 101 2.71 0.57 4.27
CA THR A 101 2.80 1.98 3.88
C THR A 101 2.72 2.10 2.37
N PHE A 102 1.78 2.93 1.90
CA PHE A 102 1.62 3.25 0.48
C PHE A 102 1.26 4.73 0.31
N ASN A 103 2.28 5.52 -0.05
CA ASN A 103 2.15 6.96 -0.24
C ASN A 103 2.37 7.31 -1.70
N PHE A 104 1.56 8.20 -2.27
CA PHE A 104 1.53 8.37 -3.73
C PHE A 104 1.33 9.83 -4.15
N LYS A 105 2.00 10.25 -5.24
CA LYS A 105 2.03 11.66 -5.69
C LYS A 105 0.84 12.10 -6.57
N LYS A 106 0.03 11.17 -7.08
CA LYS A 106 -1.09 11.45 -8.01
C LYS A 106 -2.27 10.47 -7.81
N TYR A 107 -3.52 10.93 -7.88
CA TYR A 107 -4.68 10.06 -7.65
C TYR A 107 -4.79 8.94 -8.69
N TYR A 108 -4.77 7.67 -8.25
CA TYR A 108 -5.03 6.48 -9.07
C TYR A 108 -6.03 5.56 -8.35
N LEU A 109 -6.86 4.85 -9.11
CA LEU A 109 -7.86 3.91 -8.60
C LEU A 109 -7.20 2.56 -8.22
N LEU A 110 -6.61 2.48 -7.03
CA LEU A 110 -5.92 1.27 -6.53
C LEU A 110 -6.73 0.45 -5.52
N ASP A 111 -8.01 0.73 -5.35
CA ASP A 111 -8.86 0.12 -4.31
C ASP A 111 -8.73 -1.39 -4.25
N LYS A 112 -8.73 -2.09 -5.40
CA LYS A 112 -8.62 -3.56 -5.44
C LYS A 112 -7.30 -4.06 -4.84
N PHE A 113 -6.19 -3.40 -5.16
CA PHE A 113 -4.88 -3.79 -4.65
C PHE A 113 -4.77 -3.52 -3.15
N LEU A 114 -5.14 -2.31 -2.71
CA LEU A 114 -5.04 -1.92 -1.30
C LEU A 114 -6.00 -2.73 -0.41
N VAL A 115 -7.25 -2.93 -0.84
CA VAL A 115 -8.21 -3.81 -0.15
C VAL A 115 -7.70 -5.25 -0.10
N GLY A 116 -7.04 -5.73 -1.16
CA GLY A 116 -6.40 -7.05 -1.18
C GLY A 116 -5.36 -7.20 -0.08
N ILE A 117 -4.43 -6.24 0.04
CA ILE A 117 -3.41 -6.21 1.10
C ILE A 117 -4.07 -6.20 2.49
N ILE A 118 -5.02 -5.28 2.72
CA ILE A 118 -5.72 -5.13 4.00
C ILE A 118 -6.45 -6.42 4.38
N LYS A 119 -7.18 -7.02 3.44
CA LYS A 119 -7.92 -8.28 3.65
C LYS A 119 -6.98 -9.45 3.94
N THR A 120 -5.88 -9.55 3.22
CA THR A 120 -4.93 -10.66 3.35
C THR A 120 -4.15 -10.60 4.66
N ALA A 121 -3.70 -9.42 5.06
CA ALA A 121 -3.00 -9.24 6.33
C ALA A 121 -3.96 -9.27 7.54
N ASN A 122 -5.22 -8.84 7.35
CA ASN A 122 -6.30 -8.99 8.32
C ASN A 122 -5.90 -8.40 9.70
N ARG A 123 -6.28 -9.05 10.80
CA ARG A 123 -5.95 -8.68 12.19
C ARG A 123 -4.46 -8.69 12.51
N ASN A 124 -3.55 -8.99 11.58
CA ASN A 124 -2.12 -8.81 11.80
C ASN A 124 -1.67 -7.36 11.61
N LEU A 125 -2.39 -6.56 10.82
CA LEU A 125 -2.02 -5.16 10.61
C LEU A 125 -2.11 -4.37 11.92
N ARG A 126 -0.99 -3.75 12.29
CA ARG A 126 -0.83 -2.87 13.46
C ARG A 126 -0.68 -1.42 13.03
N LYS A 127 0.11 -1.16 11.98
CA LYS A 127 0.31 0.16 11.42
C LYS A 127 -0.06 0.22 9.94
N ILE A 128 -0.92 1.17 9.58
CA ILE A 128 -1.36 1.42 8.20
C ILE A 128 -1.08 2.89 7.91
N THR A 129 -0.37 3.19 6.82
CA THR A 129 -0.14 4.57 6.37
C THR A 129 -0.49 4.66 4.88
N LEU A 130 -1.50 5.47 4.54
CA LEU A 130 -1.99 5.65 3.19
C LEU A 130 -2.27 7.13 2.91
N ASP A 131 -1.56 7.74 1.95
CA ASP A 131 -1.88 9.11 1.49
C ASP A 131 -3.14 9.16 0.61
N TYR A 132 -3.57 8.01 0.07
CA TYR A 132 -4.79 7.86 -0.71
C TYR A 132 -5.69 6.79 -0.12
N PHE A 133 -6.96 7.13 0.06
CA PHE A 133 -7.98 6.20 0.55
C PHE A 133 -9.35 6.53 -0.01
N THR A 134 -10.21 5.51 -0.12
CA THR A 134 -11.62 5.62 -0.51
C THR A 134 -12.50 5.06 0.60
N SER A 135 -13.81 5.26 0.51
CA SER A 135 -14.78 4.58 1.39
C SER A 135 -14.57 3.07 1.41
N LYS A 136 -14.29 2.44 0.26
CA LYS A 136 -14.01 1.00 0.17
C LYS A 136 -12.77 0.57 0.94
N ILE A 137 -11.73 1.41 0.93
CA ILE A 137 -10.50 1.15 1.68
C ILE A 137 -10.78 1.29 3.19
N ILE A 138 -11.47 2.35 3.61
CA ILE A 138 -11.85 2.55 5.01
C ILE A 138 -12.73 1.38 5.48
N GLU A 139 -13.74 0.97 4.71
CA GLU A 139 -14.60 -0.17 5.02
C GLU A 139 -13.81 -1.48 5.12
N ALA A 140 -12.80 -1.68 4.28
CA ALA A 140 -11.91 -2.83 4.39
C ALA A 140 -11.07 -2.79 5.67
N ILE A 141 -10.54 -1.62 6.07
CA ILE A 141 -9.83 -1.45 7.34
C ILE A 141 -10.76 -1.77 8.51
N LEU A 142 -11.95 -1.17 8.53
CA LEU A 142 -12.98 -1.37 9.55
C LEU A 142 -13.39 -2.86 9.67
N LYS A 143 -13.38 -3.58 8.56
CA LYS A 143 -13.80 -4.99 8.50
C LYS A 143 -12.69 -5.99 8.84
N TYR A 144 -11.46 -5.73 8.40
CA TYR A 144 -10.39 -6.73 8.42
C TYR A 144 -9.24 -6.39 9.36
N ALA A 145 -8.86 -5.11 9.48
CA ALA A 145 -7.70 -4.68 10.26
C ALA A 145 -8.12 -4.14 11.64
N THR A 146 -8.93 -4.88 12.39
CA THR A 146 -9.59 -4.36 13.61
C THR A 146 -8.65 -4.11 14.79
N ASP A 147 -7.42 -4.62 14.73
CA ASP A 147 -6.44 -4.58 15.82
C ASP A 147 -5.28 -3.61 15.50
N PHE A 148 -5.48 -2.63 14.61
CA PHE A 148 -4.47 -1.60 14.37
C PHE A 148 -4.31 -0.69 15.60
N ASN A 149 -3.11 -0.16 15.80
CA ASN A 149 -2.80 0.83 16.84
C ASN A 149 -2.37 2.20 16.26
N SER A 150 -2.11 2.27 14.95
CA SER A 150 -1.88 3.52 14.22
C SER A 150 -2.37 3.35 12.77
N CYS A 151 -3.32 4.17 12.37
CA CYS A 151 -3.84 4.23 11.01
C CYS A 151 -3.77 5.69 10.53
N GLU A 152 -2.81 5.98 9.68
CA GLU A 152 -2.60 7.28 9.05
C GLU A 152 -3.27 7.28 7.69
N LEU A 153 -4.28 8.13 7.51
CA LEU A 153 -5.03 8.31 6.27
C LEU A 153 -4.92 9.78 5.84
N GLY A 154 -4.07 10.07 4.86
CA GLY A 154 -3.66 11.43 4.53
C GLY A 154 -3.03 12.10 5.76
N PRO A 155 -3.40 13.34 6.13
CA PRO A 155 -2.85 14.01 7.31
C PRO A 155 -3.49 13.55 8.64
N SER A 156 -4.52 12.70 8.61
CA SER A 156 -5.22 12.27 9.81
C SER A 156 -4.61 10.97 10.37
N GLU A 157 -4.41 10.92 11.69
CA GLU A 157 -4.03 9.69 12.40
C GLU A 157 -5.17 9.20 13.30
N PHE A 158 -5.41 7.89 13.27
CA PHE A 158 -6.37 7.19 14.10
C PHE A 158 -5.65 6.15 14.94
N SER A 159 -5.79 6.21 16.27
CA SER A 159 -5.14 5.26 17.19
C SER A 159 -5.96 3.99 17.45
N SER A 160 -7.24 3.95 17.04
CA SER A 160 -8.08 2.76 17.18
C SER A 160 -9.20 2.68 16.14
N ILE A 161 -9.77 1.48 16.02
CA ILE A 161 -10.90 1.19 15.13
C ILE A 161 -12.15 2.01 15.48
N GLU A 162 -12.39 2.27 16.77
CA GLU A 162 -13.54 3.06 17.24
C GLU A 162 -13.45 4.52 16.79
N ILE A 163 -12.25 5.12 16.89
CA ILE A 163 -12.02 6.51 16.50
C ILE A 163 -12.19 6.66 14.98
N LEU A 164 -11.62 5.72 14.21
CA LEU A 164 -11.80 5.69 12.76
C LEU A 164 -13.28 5.53 12.38
N ASN A 165 -13.99 4.58 12.99
CA ASN A 165 -15.40 4.32 12.68
C ASN A 165 -16.30 5.52 12.99
N LYS A 166 -16.09 6.15 14.16
CA LYS A 166 -16.81 7.38 14.53
C LYS A 166 -16.61 8.47 13.48
N ARG A 167 -15.36 8.74 13.08
CA ARG A 167 -15.04 9.75 12.07
C ARG A 167 -15.66 9.42 10.71
N TYR A 168 -15.71 8.13 10.35
CA TYR A 168 -16.30 7.66 9.09
C TYR A 168 -17.83 7.83 9.07
N ILE A 169 -18.53 7.50 10.16
CA ILE A 169 -19.98 7.71 10.29
C ILE A 169 -20.33 9.20 10.25
N ASP A 170 -19.58 10.03 10.98
CA ASP A 170 -19.78 11.49 10.98
C ASP A 170 -19.59 12.09 9.59
N PHE A 171 -18.65 11.55 8.81
CA PHE A 171 -18.41 11.98 7.44
C PHE A 171 -19.54 11.56 6.47
N THR A 172 -19.92 10.28 6.50
CA THR A 172 -20.95 9.73 5.59
C THR A 172 -22.33 10.31 5.86
N SER A 173 -22.69 10.57 7.12
CA SER A 173 -23.94 11.25 7.48
C SER A 173 -23.99 12.69 6.96
N LYS A 174 -22.90 13.46 7.08
CA LYS A 174 -22.79 14.82 6.51
C LYS A 174 -22.93 14.83 4.99
N LEU A 175 -22.34 13.86 4.29
CA LEU A 175 -22.49 13.72 2.83
C LEU A 175 -23.94 13.43 2.44
N ARG A 176 -24.61 12.51 3.14
CA ARG A 176 -26.02 12.19 2.88
C ARG A 176 -26.92 13.41 3.04
N ASN A 177 -26.68 14.23 4.05
CA ASN A 177 -27.44 15.46 4.29
C ASN A 177 -27.13 16.56 3.25
N ARG A 178 -25.92 16.61 2.68
CA ARG A 178 -25.57 17.54 1.59
C ARG A 178 -26.17 17.12 0.25
N ASN A 179 -26.21 15.83 -0.06
CA ASN A 179 -26.79 15.32 -1.30
C ASN A 179 -28.33 15.43 -1.31
N TYR A 180 -28.98 15.38 -0.15
CA TYR A 180 -30.40 15.72 -0.02
C TYR A 180 -30.72 17.18 -0.39
N ASN A 181 -29.72 18.06 -0.38
CA ASN A 181 -29.87 19.49 -0.66
C ASN A 181 -29.31 19.90 -2.03
N ASN A 182 -28.74 18.98 -2.82
CA ASN A 182 -28.16 19.29 -4.14
C ASN A 182 -28.41 18.12 -5.11
N ASP A 183 -29.47 18.22 -5.90
CA ASP A 183 -29.59 17.48 -7.16
C ASP A 183 -28.61 18.09 -8.17
N ASN A 184 -27.48 17.42 -8.41
CA ASN A 184 -26.98 17.15 -9.76
C ASN A 184 -25.60 16.44 -9.77
N ASN A 185 -25.60 15.35 -10.53
CA ASN A 185 -24.51 14.52 -11.04
C ASN A 185 -23.13 15.17 -11.13
N ASN A 186 -22.15 14.59 -10.43
CA ASN A 186 -20.80 14.26 -10.96
C ASN A 186 -19.94 13.59 -9.86
N GLU A 187 -19.94 12.25 -9.83
CA GLU A 187 -19.18 11.45 -8.85
C GLU A 187 -17.70 11.86 -8.80
N VAL A 188 -17.07 12.20 -9.94
CA VAL A 188 -15.64 12.55 -10.05
C VAL A 188 -15.26 13.84 -9.30
N HIS A 189 -16.17 14.82 -9.21
CA HIS A 189 -15.94 16.09 -8.50
C HIS A 189 -16.18 16.00 -6.99
N VAL A 190 -16.96 15.02 -6.54
CA VAL A 190 -17.17 14.72 -5.13
C VAL A 190 -15.86 14.20 -4.50
N TYR A 191 -15.09 13.38 -5.23
CA TYR A 191 -13.80 12.85 -4.74
C TYR A 191 -12.74 13.92 -4.46
N HIS A 192 -12.62 14.98 -5.26
CA HIS A 192 -11.66 16.07 -5.02
C HIS A 192 -12.08 16.97 -3.84
N LYS A 193 -13.39 17.08 -3.58
CA LYS A 193 -13.91 17.75 -2.36
C LYS A 193 -13.76 16.89 -1.10
N ASN A 194 -13.66 15.56 -1.26
CA ASN A 194 -13.63 14.60 -0.16
C ASN A 194 -12.26 14.45 0.51
N LEU A 195 -11.14 14.69 -0.19
CA LEU A 195 -9.82 14.80 0.44
C LEU A 195 -9.71 16.10 1.26
N ASN A 196 -10.07 17.24 0.66
CA ASN A 196 -9.96 18.54 1.31
C ASN A 196 -10.72 18.67 2.64
N PHE A 197 -11.76 17.85 2.91
CA PHE A 197 -12.53 17.92 4.16
C PHE A 197 -11.98 17.05 5.31
N LEU A 198 -11.11 16.08 5.01
CA LEU A 198 -10.27 15.42 6.03
C LEU A 198 -8.97 16.18 6.26
N GLU A 199 -8.54 17.00 5.29
CA GLU A 199 -7.36 17.86 5.37
C GLU A 199 -7.62 19.25 5.99
N SER A 200 -8.87 19.74 6.03
CA SER A 200 -9.20 21.09 6.50
C SER A 200 -9.73 21.18 7.95
N MET A 201 -9.55 20.14 8.77
CA MET A 201 -9.87 20.13 10.22
C MET A 201 -8.71 19.49 10.98
#